data_AF-A0A7S2U0J7-F1
#
_entry.id   AF-A0A7S2U0J7-F1
#
_cell.length_a   1.000
_cell.length_b   1.000
_cell.length_c   1.000
_cell.angle_alpha   90.00
_cell.angle_beta   90.00
_cell.angle_gamma   90.00
#
_symmetry.space_group_name_H-M   'P 1'
#
loop_
_entity.id
_entity.type
_entity.pdbx_description
1 polymer ?
#
loop_
_entity_poly.entity_id
_entity_poly.type
_entity_poly.pdbx_seq_one_letter_code
_entity_poly.pdbx_strand_id
1 'polypeptide(L)'
;FSGELQPGITLRDLVHAIPYYAIQEGLLTVEKAGKKNIFSGRILEIEGLSQLKCEQAFELSDASAERSAAGCTIKLDKEPIEEYIKSNIVMLKWMIAEGYGDERTIQRRVVAMEQWLENPVLMEADEKA
;
A
#
# COMPACT_ATOMS: atom_id res chain seq x y z
N PHE A 1 -7.64 -2.97 10.35
CA PHE A 1 -8.17 -4.34 10.45
C PHE A 1 -7.69 -4.98 11.75
N SER A 2 -8.41 -5.96 12.28
CA SER A 2 -8.01 -6.70 13.47
C SER A 2 -8.55 -8.13 13.40
N GLY A 3 -7.85 -9.09 13.97
CA GLY A 3 -8.22 -10.51 13.96
C GLY A 3 -7.52 -11.29 12.85
N GLU A 4 -8.05 -12.49 12.56
CA GLU A 4 -7.48 -13.42 11.60
C GLU A 4 -8.41 -13.65 10.40
N LEU A 5 -7.80 -13.77 9.21
CA LEU A 5 -8.53 -14.13 7.99
C LEU A 5 -9.21 -15.49 8.15
N GLN A 6 -10.51 -15.52 7.88
CA GLN A 6 -11.27 -16.76 7.95
C GLN A 6 -10.98 -17.65 6.73
N PRO A 7 -11.17 -18.99 6.84
CA PRO A 7 -10.99 -19.90 5.72
C PRO A 7 -11.81 -19.48 4.50
N GLY A 8 -11.15 -19.38 3.34
CA GLY A 8 -11.78 -18.98 2.07
C GLY A 8 -11.89 -17.46 1.85
N ILE A 9 -11.54 -16.64 2.84
CA ILE A 9 -11.46 -15.18 2.68
C ILE A 9 -10.09 -14.81 2.12
N THR A 10 -10.11 -13.93 1.12
CA THR A 10 -8.93 -13.41 0.42
C THR A 10 -8.66 -11.96 0.80
N LEU A 11 -7.50 -11.44 0.41
CA LEU A 11 -7.19 -10.02 0.59
C LEU A 11 -8.16 -9.11 -0.19
N ARG A 12 -8.64 -9.58 -1.35
CA ARG A 12 -9.61 -8.84 -2.15
C ARG A 12 -10.95 -8.67 -1.44
N ASP A 13 -11.34 -9.64 -0.62
CA ASP A 13 -12.53 -9.50 0.22
C ASP A 13 -12.35 -8.38 1.26
N LEU A 14 -11.14 -8.22 1.83
CA LEU A 14 -10.85 -7.10 2.72
C LEU A 14 -10.91 -5.75 2.01
N VAL A 15 -10.44 -5.67 0.76
CA VAL A 15 -10.56 -4.47 -0.09
C VAL A 15 -12.03 -4.06 -0.27
N HIS A 16 -12.92 -5.04 -0.47
CA HIS A 16 -14.36 -4.81 -0.63
C HIS A 16 -15.09 -4.63 0.71
N ALA A 17 -14.52 -5.11 1.82
CA ALA A 17 -15.06 -4.89 3.14
C ALA A 17 -15.04 -3.39 3.53
N ILE A 18 -14.00 -2.63 3.16
CA ILE A 18 -13.89 -1.19 3.48
C ILE A 18 -15.16 -0.40 3.05
N PRO A 19 -15.55 -0.38 1.76
CA PRO A 19 -16.77 0.31 1.35
C PRO A 19 -18.04 -0.37 1.86
N TYR A 20 -18.04 -1.70 2.02
CA TYR A 20 -19.18 -2.43 2.56
C TYR A 20 -19.53 -1.94 3.98
N TYR A 21 -18.56 -1.88 4.88
CA TYR A 21 -18.76 -1.40 6.25
C TYR A 21 -19.07 0.11 6.30
N ALA A 22 -18.44 0.94 5.45
CA ALA A 22 -18.79 2.36 5.37
C ALA A 22 -20.25 2.59 4.93
N ILE A 23 -20.82 1.71 4.10
CA ILE A 23 -22.24 1.74 3.76
C ILE A 23 -23.09 1.33 4.96
N GLN A 24 -22.72 0.27 5.67
CA GLN A 24 -23.44 -0.19 6.88
C GLN A 24 -23.49 0.92 7.96
N GLU A 25 -22.43 1.70 8.10
CA GLU A 25 -22.34 2.82 9.04
C GLU A 25 -22.95 4.14 8.51
N GLY A 26 -23.46 4.15 7.26
CA GLY A 26 -24.06 5.34 6.66
C GLY A 26 -23.07 6.45 6.27
N LEU A 27 -21.77 6.13 6.25
CA LEU A 27 -20.66 7.02 5.85
C LEU A 27 -20.44 7.06 4.33
N LEU A 28 -20.95 6.05 3.62
CA LEU A 28 -20.92 5.95 2.16
C LEU A 28 -22.32 5.61 1.63
N THR A 29 -22.74 6.28 0.56
CA THR A 29 -24.00 5.97 -0.15
C THR A 29 -23.74 5.57 -1.59
N VAL A 30 -24.60 4.69 -2.12
CA VAL A 30 -24.60 4.28 -3.53
C VAL A 30 -25.28 5.33 -4.41
N GLU A 31 -26.35 5.96 -3.91
CA GLU A 31 -27.11 7.00 -4.60
C GLU A 31 -26.20 8.18 -4.99
N LYS A 32 -26.40 8.71 -6.20
CA LYS A 32 -25.59 9.81 -6.75
C LYS A 32 -26.04 11.16 -6.22
N ALA A 33 -27.35 11.38 -6.15
CA ALA A 33 -27.89 12.63 -5.63
C ALA A 33 -27.62 12.74 -4.13
N GLY A 34 -26.92 13.81 -3.71
CA GLY A 34 -26.55 14.00 -2.31
C GLY A 34 -25.57 12.94 -1.77
N LYS A 35 -24.72 12.37 -2.64
CA LYS A 35 -23.80 11.28 -2.28
C LYS A 35 -22.97 11.59 -1.03
N LYS A 36 -23.06 10.72 -0.03
CA LYS A 36 -22.11 10.69 1.09
C LYS A 36 -20.95 9.79 0.71
N ASN A 37 -19.73 10.27 0.94
CA ASN A 37 -18.53 9.48 0.76
C ASN A 37 -17.45 10.01 1.71
N ILE A 38 -17.28 9.33 2.84
CA ILE A 38 -16.29 9.70 3.86
C ILE A 38 -14.84 9.73 3.35
N PHE A 39 -14.55 8.97 2.28
CA PHE A 39 -13.21 8.87 1.70
C PHE A 39 -12.90 10.02 0.73
N SER A 40 -13.93 10.70 0.20
CA SER A 40 -13.79 11.63 -0.92
C SER A 40 -12.85 12.79 -0.61
N GLY A 41 -11.77 12.91 -1.38
CA GLY A 41 -10.78 13.98 -1.27
C GLY A 41 -9.89 13.88 -0.02
N ARG A 42 -9.93 12.77 0.72
CA ARG A 42 -9.11 12.51 1.91
C ARG A 42 -8.00 11.51 1.63
N ILE A 43 -7.08 11.37 2.57
CA ILE A 43 -6.10 10.28 2.58
C ILE A 43 -6.74 9.08 3.28
N LEU A 44 -6.69 7.90 2.66
CA LEU A 44 -7.09 6.64 3.29
C LEU A 44 -5.87 6.02 4.00
N GLU A 45 -5.94 5.89 5.31
CA GLU A 45 -4.86 5.30 6.11
C GLU A 45 -5.31 3.93 6.63
N ILE A 46 -4.51 2.89 6.39
CA ILE A 46 -4.86 1.50 6.68
C ILE A 46 -3.84 0.90 7.64
N GLU A 47 -4.31 0.30 8.73
CA GLU A 47 -3.48 -0.40 9.71
C GLU A 47 -4.01 -1.81 10.03
N GLY A 48 -3.18 -2.61 10.72
CA GLY A 48 -3.53 -3.93 11.23
C GLY A 48 -3.35 -5.10 10.26
N LEU A 49 -2.57 -4.89 9.19
CA LEU A 49 -2.16 -5.91 8.22
C LEU A 49 -0.65 -5.79 7.92
N SER A 50 0.17 -5.55 8.95
CA SER A 50 1.55 -5.07 8.79
C SER A 50 2.51 -6.07 8.14
N GLN A 51 2.19 -7.36 8.19
CA GLN A 51 3.00 -8.45 7.64
C GLN A 51 2.67 -8.80 6.17
N LEU A 52 1.82 -8.02 5.48
CA LEU A 52 1.56 -8.23 4.06
C LEU A 52 2.83 -7.98 3.24
N LYS A 53 3.00 -8.76 2.15
CA LYS A 53 4.00 -8.42 1.13
C LYS A 53 3.65 -7.09 0.46
N CYS A 54 4.64 -6.39 -0.08
CA CYS A 54 4.43 -5.09 -0.72
C CYS A 54 3.42 -5.17 -1.89
N GLU A 55 3.43 -6.26 -2.65
CA GLU A 55 2.49 -6.48 -3.76
C GLU A 55 1.05 -6.74 -3.27
N GLN A 56 0.91 -7.37 -2.10
CA GLN A 56 -0.38 -7.58 -1.46
C GLN A 56 -0.91 -6.26 -0.88
N ALA A 57 -0.06 -5.50 -0.19
CA ALA A 57 -0.38 -4.17 0.31
C ALA A 57 -0.84 -3.23 -0.83
N PHE A 58 -0.27 -3.40 -2.03
CA PHE A 58 -0.68 -2.66 -3.22
C PHE A 58 -2.17 -2.88 -3.56
N GLU A 59 -2.73 -4.09 -3.39
CA GLU A 59 -4.15 -4.36 -3.67
C GLU A 59 -5.09 -3.47 -2.84
N LEU A 60 -4.71 -3.13 -1.60
CA LEU A 60 -5.45 -2.21 -0.73
C LEU A 60 -5.25 -0.76 -1.15
N SER A 61 -4.00 -0.35 -1.40
CA SER A 61 -3.71 1.04 -1.76
C SER A 61 -4.23 1.43 -3.14
N ASP A 62 -4.21 0.51 -4.10
CA ASP A 62 -4.69 0.71 -5.48
C ASP A 62 -6.20 0.97 -5.47
N ALA A 63 -6.94 0.18 -4.68
CA ALA A 63 -8.38 0.29 -4.54
C ALA A 63 -8.88 1.57 -3.86
N SER A 64 -7.97 2.40 -3.33
CA SER A 64 -8.30 3.70 -2.75
C SER A 64 -8.80 4.70 -3.81
N ALA A 65 -8.36 4.55 -5.06
CA ALA A 65 -8.81 5.38 -6.19
C ALA A 65 -10.33 5.25 -6.40
N GLU A 66 -10.87 4.04 -6.31
CA GLU A 66 -12.31 3.74 -6.41
C GLU A 66 -13.10 4.22 -5.19
N ARG A 67 -12.44 4.76 -4.17
CA ARG A 67 -13.07 5.46 -3.04
C ARG A 67 -13.08 6.97 -3.22
N SER A 68 -12.51 7.48 -4.31
CA SER A 68 -12.27 8.92 -4.53
C SER A 68 -11.35 9.53 -3.46
N ALA A 69 -10.48 8.72 -2.85
CA ALA A 69 -9.42 9.21 -1.98
C ALA A 69 -8.39 9.99 -2.81
N ALA A 70 -7.77 11.00 -2.20
CA ALA A 70 -6.66 11.74 -2.78
C ALA A 70 -5.33 10.97 -2.71
N GLY A 71 -5.24 9.99 -1.81
CA GLY A 71 -4.08 9.11 -1.66
C GLY A 71 -4.35 8.03 -0.62
N CYS A 72 -3.40 7.12 -0.47
CA CYS A 72 -3.47 6.03 0.50
C CYS A 72 -2.13 5.81 1.17
N THR A 73 -2.16 5.41 2.44
CA THR A 73 -1.02 4.82 3.15
C THR A 73 -1.45 3.53 3.83
N ILE A 74 -0.51 2.61 4.00
CA ILE A 74 -0.70 1.36 4.73
C ILE A 74 0.50 1.14 5.64
N LYS A 75 0.25 0.90 6.93
CA LYS A 75 1.31 0.56 7.89
C LYS A 75 1.78 -0.86 7.65
N LEU A 76 3.03 -1.02 7.23
CA LEU A 76 3.72 -2.30 7.08
C LEU A 76 4.91 -2.37 8.03
N ASP A 77 5.27 -3.59 8.40
CA ASP A 77 6.51 -3.86 9.11
C ASP A 77 7.69 -3.81 8.13
N LYS A 78 8.90 -3.82 8.69
CA LYS A 78 10.13 -3.60 7.95
C LYS A 78 10.53 -4.80 7.09
N GLU A 79 10.24 -6.01 7.55
CA GLU A 79 10.69 -7.25 6.93
C GLU A 79 10.15 -7.44 5.50
N PRO A 80 8.84 -7.25 5.22
CA PRO A 80 8.32 -7.36 3.86
C PRO A 80 8.89 -6.29 2.90
N ILE A 81 9.22 -5.10 3.43
CA ILE A 81 9.80 -4.01 2.64
C ILE A 81 11.25 -4.32 2.27
N GLU A 82 12.03 -4.86 3.22
CA GLU A 82 13.39 -5.32 2.94
C GLU A 82 13.44 -6.45 1.91
N GLU A 83 12.56 -7.45 2.03
CA GLU A 83 12.43 -8.54 1.04
C GLU A 83 12.18 -7.95 -0.36
N TYR A 84 11.21 -7.04 -0.45
CA TYR A 84 10.85 -6.39 -1.70
C TYR A 84 12.02 -5.58 -2.29
N ILE A 85 12.70 -4.75 -1.48
CA ILE A 85 13.81 -3.92 -1.96
C ILE A 85 14.99 -4.77 -2.44
N LYS A 86 15.33 -5.85 -1.73
CA LYS A 86 16.40 -6.78 -2.14
C LYS A 86 16.08 -7.41 -3.52
N SER A 87 14.84 -7.85 -3.71
CA SER A 87 14.37 -8.37 -5.01
C SER A 87 14.46 -7.33 -6.13
N ASN A 88 14.00 -6.11 -5.87
CA ASN A 88 14.01 -5.01 -6.83
C ASN A 88 15.42 -4.58 -7.24
N ILE A 89 16.39 -4.56 -6.32
CA ILE A 89 17.80 -4.25 -6.65
C ILE A 89 18.32 -5.21 -7.72
N VAL A 90 18.05 -6.52 -7.58
CA VAL A 90 18.48 -7.54 -8.57
C VAL A 90 17.82 -7.28 -9.92
N MET A 91 16.51 -7.02 -9.92
CA MET A 91 15.76 -6.71 -11.15
C MET A 91 16.31 -5.46 -11.85
N LEU A 92 16.56 -4.37 -11.12
CA LEU A 92 17.04 -3.12 -11.70
C LEU A 92 18.47 -3.24 -12.26
N LYS A 93 19.35 -4.00 -11.59
CA LYS A 93 20.68 -4.32 -12.13
C LYS A 93 20.59 -5.17 -13.40
N TRP A 94 19.67 -6.11 -13.46
CA TRP A 94 19.40 -6.88 -14.67
C TRP A 94 18.87 -5.99 -15.81
N MET A 95 17.94 -5.06 -15.53
CA MET A 95 17.44 -4.11 -16.53
C MET A 95 18.57 -3.26 -17.14
N ILE A 96 19.56 -2.85 -16.34
CA ILE A 96 20.75 -2.16 -16.86
C ILE A 96 21.52 -3.07 -17.83
N ALA A 97 21.76 -4.34 -17.45
CA ALA A 97 22.48 -5.30 -18.29
C ALA A 97 21.76 -5.58 -19.63
N GLU A 98 20.43 -5.52 -19.64
CA GLU A 98 19.60 -5.68 -20.84
C GLU A 98 19.43 -4.38 -21.65
N GLY A 99 20.06 -3.28 -21.24
CA GLY A 99 20.04 -2.01 -21.98
C GLY A 99 18.75 -1.19 -21.84
N TYR A 100 18.01 -1.34 -20.74
CA TYR A 100 16.79 -0.56 -20.50
C TYR A 100 17.10 0.90 -20.13
N GLY A 101 16.53 1.83 -20.90
CA GLY A 101 16.34 3.23 -20.50
C GLY A 101 17.63 4.00 -20.19
N ASP A 102 17.55 4.94 -19.25
CA ASP A 102 18.68 5.72 -18.77
C ASP A 102 19.37 5.00 -17.60
N GLU A 103 20.50 4.35 -17.91
CA GLU A 103 21.34 3.62 -16.97
C GLU A 103 21.68 4.45 -15.71
N ARG A 104 22.00 5.74 -15.86
CA ARG A 104 22.40 6.59 -14.73
C ARG A 104 21.23 6.77 -13.76
N THR A 105 20.02 6.82 -14.28
CA THR A 105 18.81 6.96 -13.46
C THR A 105 18.50 5.67 -12.70
N ILE A 106 18.61 4.51 -13.36
CA ILE A 106 18.40 3.21 -12.71
C ILE A 106 19.48 2.95 -11.66
N GLN A 107 20.75 3.22 -11.97
CA GLN A 107 21.87 3.04 -11.05
C GLN A 107 21.73 3.90 -9.78
N ARG A 108 21.30 5.16 -9.92
CA ARG A 108 21.02 6.02 -8.75
C ARG A 108 19.92 5.46 -7.86
N ARG A 109 18.87 4.86 -8.44
CA ARG A 109 17.80 4.21 -7.66
C ARG A 109 18.33 2.99 -6.92
N VAL A 110 19.13 2.16 -7.57
CA VAL A 110 19.78 0.98 -6.95
C VAL A 110 20.61 1.39 -5.74
N VAL A 111 21.49 2.40 -5.88
CA VAL A 111 22.32 2.89 -4.77
C VAL A 111 21.47 3.40 -3.60
N ALA A 112 20.40 4.15 -3.89
CA ALA A 112 19.50 4.64 -2.83
C ALA A 112 18.78 3.50 -2.09
N MET A 113 18.40 2.44 -2.81
CA MET A 113 17.81 1.23 -2.23
C MET A 113 18.81 0.48 -1.35
N GLU A 114 20.07 0.33 -1.80
CA GLU A 114 21.15 -0.29 -1.02
C GLU A 114 21.44 0.51 0.26
N GLN A 115 21.50 1.84 0.17
CA GLN A 115 21.70 2.73 1.33
C GLN A 115 20.56 2.61 2.36
N TRP A 116 19.31 2.50 1.91
CA TRP A 116 18.20 2.28 2.85
C TRP A 116 18.31 0.92 3.55
N LEU A 117 18.79 -0.12 2.87
CA LEU A 117 19.02 -1.44 3.49
C LEU A 117 20.14 -1.44 4.55
N GLU A 118 21.09 -0.50 4.49
CA GLU A 118 22.14 -0.36 5.52
C GLU A 118 21.60 0.18 6.85
N ASN A 119 20.58 1.05 6.80
CA ASN A 119 19.88 1.56 7.98
C ASN A 119 18.38 1.71 7.70
N PRO A 120 17.62 0.60 7.75
CA PRO A 120 16.23 0.61 7.31
C PRO A 120 15.37 1.20 8.42
N VAL A 121 14.90 2.42 8.17
CA VAL A 121 14.03 3.21 9.06
C VAL A 121 12.69 3.44 8.38
N LEU A 122 11.61 3.27 9.13
CA LEU A 122 10.25 3.58 8.75
C LEU A 122 9.70 4.70 9.64
N MET A 123 8.81 5.52 9.07
CA MET A 123 8.01 6.45 9.86
C MET A 123 6.83 5.70 10.45
N GLU A 124 6.37 6.13 11.62
CA GLU A 124 5.17 5.63 12.28
C GLU A 124 4.25 6.80 12.64
N ALA A 125 2.95 6.56 12.64
CA ALA A 125 1.98 7.54 13.11
C ALA A 125 2.17 7.79 14.62
N ASP A 126 2.08 9.05 15.02
CA ASP A 126 2.08 9.41 16.44
C ASP A 126 0.84 8.82 17.13
N GLU A 127 0.96 8.39 18.40
CA GLU A 127 -0.12 7.77 19.16
C GLU A 127 -1.40 8.64 19.31
N LYS A 128 -1.32 9.94 19.01
CA LYS A 128 -2.40 10.93 19.16
C LYS A 128 -2.80 11.59 17.83
N ALA A 129 -2.53 10.93 16.70
CA ALA A 129 -2.99 11.37 15.38
C ALA A 129 -4.52 11.42 15.27
#